data_AF-A0A2P5HJX7-F1
#
_entry.id   AF-A0A2P5HJX7-F1
#
_cell.length_a   1.000
_cell.length_b   1.000
_cell.length_c   1.000
_cell.angle_alpha   90.00
_cell.angle_beta   90.00
_cell.angle_gamma   90.00
#
_symmetry.space_group_name_H-M   'P 1'
#
loop_
_entity.id
_entity.type
_entity.pdbx_description
1 polymer ?
#
loop_
_entity_poly.entity_id
_entity_poly.type
_entity_poly.pdbx_seq_one_letter_code
_entity_poly.pdbx_strand_id
1 'polypeptide(L)'
;MVADCVTRRREWLTIRVHKWSSTPNTFMASQALPEIYKKWLHRTAKRSAVVSFIRRRPSPLTMAASQQVGADLILDIAEHCDRATLSTLMQTSKAIKELISGKERSIAMAKLKMFPLPPLGEVLSSEDEGRCRIVGQYSFATIQEMDLRERRMVSILDNSGFLLTDDAKKLGLPGYSLIKLKAGLKRALYIADRFSDLETQPEVLHIQGQTDWQLFSLQSGSDSIGGVIDGNDLDKIEAFGDEVQAQHFAITVQRKLQFEMIRGLETIDIAWLLTLGEGAMKGCTRYYGRMFESDPAGTHYKVVAFKEELLRKGSFMLWAFLRGGGSLATFARASIRQTGEEIMGFEIGQHHNCGLSSMLHKEMRQRVLKELQRKDPLFVDGCDDNDQNEKEELLPARVMQEAHRIIGMQIGCQGWCGYGRIVYPPLE
;
A
#
# COMPACT_ATOMS: atom_id res chain seq x y z
N MET A 1 -25.42 -33.87 38.76
CA MET A 1 -25.34 -32.47 39.19
C MET A 1 -24.87 -31.66 37.97
N VAL A 2 -25.64 -31.33 36.94
CA VAL A 2 -26.97 -30.69 36.77
C VAL A 2 -27.07 -29.31 37.43
N ALA A 3 -27.26 -28.29 36.57
CA ALA A 3 -27.82 -26.93 36.78
C ALA A 3 -26.96 -25.97 37.63
N ASP A 4 -26.84 -24.66 37.39
CA ASP A 4 -27.49 -23.63 36.55
C ASP A 4 -26.44 -22.47 36.45
N CYS A 5 -26.39 -21.57 35.45
CA CYS A 5 -27.43 -20.59 35.18
C CYS A 5 -27.15 -19.85 33.85
N VAL A 6 -28.12 -19.92 32.95
CA VAL A 6 -28.31 -19.04 31.79
C VAL A 6 -29.30 -17.95 32.22
N THR A 7 -28.99 -16.65 32.12
CA THR A 7 -29.84 -15.57 31.55
C THR A 7 -29.37 -14.15 31.92
N ARG A 8 -29.16 -13.31 30.89
CA ARG A 8 -29.53 -11.87 30.70
C ARG A 8 -28.69 -11.34 29.52
N ARG A 9 -29.08 -11.50 28.25
CA ARG A 9 -30.08 -10.77 27.43
C ARG A 9 -30.00 -9.22 27.43
N ARG A 10 -29.59 -8.71 26.26
CA ARG A 10 -30.17 -7.61 25.44
C ARG A 10 -29.97 -6.15 25.86
N GLU A 11 -30.02 -5.31 24.81
CA GLU A 11 -29.89 -3.84 24.71
C GLU A 11 -28.41 -3.42 24.53
N TRP A 12 -27.94 -2.89 23.40
CA TRP A 12 -28.46 -1.80 22.58
C TRP A 12 -28.15 -1.97 21.09
N LEU A 13 -29.18 -1.90 20.27
CA LEU A 13 -29.12 -1.80 18.81
C LEU A 13 -29.97 -0.59 18.45
N THR A 14 -29.34 0.55 18.19
CA THR A 14 -30.02 1.72 17.59
C THR A 14 -29.18 2.17 16.40
N ILE A 15 -29.46 1.57 15.25
CA ILE A 15 -28.94 2.02 13.95
C ILE A 15 -29.76 3.26 13.57
N ARG A 16 -29.15 4.45 13.68
CA ARG A 16 -29.66 5.64 12.99
C ARG A 16 -29.28 5.55 11.53
N VAL A 17 -30.27 5.24 10.69
CA VAL A 17 -30.19 5.41 9.24
C VAL A 17 -30.29 6.92 8.96
N HIS A 18 -29.17 7.58 8.68
CA HIS A 18 -29.20 8.93 8.15
C HIS A 18 -29.41 8.88 6.62
N LYS A 19 -30.57 9.41 6.23
CA LYS A 19 -31.01 9.70 4.87
C LYS A 19 -29.98 10.66 4.22
N TRP A 20 -29.23 10.19 3.23
CA TRP A 20 -28.43 11.07 2.37
C TRP A 20 -29.37 11.80 1.41
N SER A 21 -29.58 13.09 1.65
CA SER A 21 -30.21 14.01 0.70
C SER A 21 -29.20 14.37 -0.39
N SER A 22 -29.53 14.05 -1.64
CA SER A 22 -28.82 14.47 -2.83
C SER A 22 -29.04 15.96 -3.10
N THR A 23 -27.97 16.75 -3.03
CA THR A 23 -27.90 18.08 -3.68
C THR A 23 -26.78 18.07 -4.72
N PRO A 24 -27.04 18.54 -5.95
CA PRO A 24 -26.06 18.55 -7.02
C PRO A 24 -25.15 19.78 -6.88
N ASN A 25 -23.85 19.58 -6.64
CA ASN A 25 -22.87 20.66 -6.70
C ASN A 25 -22.31 20.77 -8.12
N THR A 26 -22.85 21.73 -8.84
CA THR A 26 -22.28 22.36 -10.02
C THR A 26 -21.13 23.26 -9.58
N PHE A 27 -19.87 22.87 -9.81
CA PHE A 27 -18.76 23.84 -9.85
C PHE A 27 -17.56 23.26 -10.62
N MET A 28 -17.54 23.53 -11.93
CA MET A 28 -16.40 23.37 -12.82
C MET A 28 -16.17 24.73 -13.48
N ALA A 29 -15.10 25.43 -13.11
CA ALA A 29 -14.58 26.54 -13.89
C ALA A 29 -13.06 26.66 -13.69
N SER A 30 -12.36 26.46 -14.81
CA SER A 30 -11.01 26.92 -15.15
C SER A 30 -9.85 26.55 -14.20
N GLN A 31 -9.22 25.40 -14.45
CA GLN A 31 -7.77 25.28 -14.32
C GLN A 31 -7.15 25.14 -15.71
N ALA A 32 -6.08 25.89 -15.96
CA ALA A 32 -5.36 25.85 -17.21
C ALA A 32 -4.78 24.44 -17.44
N LEU A 33 -5.02 23.88 -18.63
CA LEU A 33 -4.54 22.56 -19.02
C LEU A 33 -3.00 22.51 -19.00
N PRO A 34 -2.38 21.39 -18.57
CA PRO A 34 -0.94 21.19 -18.62
C PRO A 34 -0.37 21.38 -20.04
N GLU A 35 0.87 21.88 -20.15
CA GLU A 35 1.62 22.13 -21.40
C GLU A 35 1.57 20.97 -22.43
N ILE A 36 1.38 19.73 -21.96
CA ILE A 36 1.24 18.53 -22.78
C ILE A 36 -0.01 18.61 -23.70
N TYR A 37 -1.10 19.24 -23.24
CA TYR A 37 -2.33 19.46 -24.04
C TYR A 37 -2.17 20.54 -25.12
N LYS A 38 -1.30 21.54 -24.93
CA LYS A 38 -1.02 22.55 -25.96
C LYS A 38 -0.26 21.97 -27.16
N LYS A 39 0.62 20.99 -26.91
CA LYS A 39 1.31 20.22 -27.97
C LYS A 39 0.33 19.39 -28.80
N TRP A 40 -0.78 18.93 -28.22
CA TRP A 40 -1.82 18.19 -28.93
C TRP A 40 -2.59 19.07 -29.93
N LEU A 41 -2.99 20.28 -29.53
CA LEU A 41 -3.67 21.26 -30.40
C LEU A 41 -2.83 21.70 -31.61
N HIS A 42 -1.50 21.82 -31.45
CA HIS A 42 -0.62 22.17 -32.57
C HIS A 42 -0.39 21.03 -33.57
N ARG A 43 -0.53 19.76 -33.16
CA ARG A 43 -0.36 18.60 -34.05
C ARG A 43 -1.60 18.32 -34.89
N THR A 44 -2.81 18.59 -34.38
CA THR A 44 -4.07 18.44 -35.13
C THR A 44 -4.30 19.58 -36.12
N ALA A 45 -3.90 20.81 -35.81
CA ALA A 45 -4.07 21.97 -36.70
C ALA A 45 -3.25 21.90 -37.99
N LYS A 46 -2.10 21.21 -38.01
CA LYS A 46 -1.23 21.10 -39.20
C LYS A 46 -1.67 20.07 -40.25
N ARG A 47 -2.70 19.26 -39.99
CA ARG A 47 -3.19 18.23 -40.93
C ARG A 47 -4.53 18.57 -41.61
N SER A 48 -5.09 19.75 -41.36
CA SER A 48 -6.38 20.18 -41.93
C SER A 48 -6.23 21.41 -42.84
N ALA A 49 -5.34 21.31 -43.82
CA ALA A 49 -5.32 22.25 -44.93
C ALA A 49 -5.09 21.49 -46.23
N VAL A 50 -5.92 21.80 -47.23
CA VAL A 50 -5.95 21.27 -48.60
C VAL A 50 -6.77 19.99 -48.80
N VAL A 51 -8.11 20.13 -48.84
CA VAL A 51 -8.93 19.49 -49.87
C VAL A 51 -10.10 20.44 -50.20
N SER A 52 -10.00 21.14 -51.33
CA SER A 52 -11.13 21.81 -51.97
C SER A 52 -11.59 20.96 -53.15
N PHE A 53 -12.78 20.36 -53.08
CA PHE A 53 -13.42 19.80 -54.28
C PHE A 53 -14.96 19.85 -54.21
N ILE A 54 -15.51 20.69 -55.08
CA ILE A 54 -16.68 20.52 -55.96
C ILE A 54 -17.93 19.82 -55.37
N ARG A 55 -18.99 20.62 -55.20
CA ARG A 55 -20.40 20.19 -55.07
C ARG A 55 -20.81 19.30 -56.25
N ARG A 56 -21.00 18.00 -56.01
CA ARG A 56 -21.96 17.17 -56.76
C ARG A 56 -22.86 16.45 -55.76
N ARG A 57 -24.18 16.49 -56.03
CA ARG A 57 -25.23 15.86 -55.24
C ARG A 57 -25.00 14.35 -55.12
N PRO A 58 -25.10 13.71 -53.95
CA PRO A 58 -25.10 12.26 -53.86
C PRO A 58 -26.52 11.70 -54.00
N SER A 59 -26.62 10.62 -54.78
CA SER A 59 -27.78 9.73 -54.84
C SER A 59 -27.89 8.88 -53.55
N PRO A 60 -29.08 8.37 -53.20
CA PRO A 60 -29.32 7.68 -51.94
C PRO A 60 -28.90 6.20 -51.99
N LEU A 61 -27.60 5.92 -52.05
CA LEU A 61 -27.06 4.57 -51.84
C LEU A 61 -25.75 4.68 -51.04
N THR A 62 -25.77 4.11 -49.83
CA THR A 62 -24.60 3.79 -49.00
C THR A 62 -23.82 4.99 -48.40
N MET A 63 -24.49 5.80 -47.57
CA MET A 63 -23.82 6.70 -46.60
C MET A 63 -23.29 5.96 -45.35
N ALA A 64 -22.62 4.83 -45.56
CA ALA A 64 -21.71 4.26 -44.57
C ALA A 64 -20.28 4.50 -45.06
N ALA A 65 -19.95 5.76 -45.36
CA ALA A 65 -18.56 6.19 -45.38
C ALA A 65 -18.09 6.21 -43.91
N SER A 66 -17.92 5.01 -43.35
CA SER A 66 -17.25 4.83 -42.07
C SER A 66 -15.86 5.39 -42.26
N GLN A 67 -15.60 6.59 -41.73
CA GLN A 67 -14.25 7.01 -41.40
C GLN A 67 -13.73 5.95 -40.43
N GLN A 68 -13.08 4.92 -40.97
CA GLN A 68 -12.35 3.96 -40.17
C GLN A 68 -11.24 4.75 -39.50
N VAL A 69 -11.41 5.01 -38.22
CA VAL A 69 -10.35 5.51 -37.36
C VAL A 69 -9.20 4.53 -37.49
N GLY A 70 -8.02 5.02 -37.90
CA GLY A 70 -6.84 4.18 -38.07
C GLY A 70 -6.51 3.43 -36.77
N ALA A 71 -6.07 2.17 -36.90
CA ALA A 71 -5.75 1.32 -35.75
C ALA A 71 -4.77 1.99 -34.76
N ASP A 72 -3.79 2.74 -35.29
CA ASP A 72 -2.82 3.48 -34.47
C ASP A 72 -3.48 4.52 -33.57
N LEU A 73 -4.52 5.22 -34.06
CA LEU A 73 -5.23 6.22 -33.24
C LEU A 73 -6.07 5.54 -32.15
N ILE A 74 -6.64 4.37 -32.43
CA ILE A 74 -7.38 3.59 -31.43
C ILE A 74 -6.44 3.13 -30.31
N LEU A 75 -5.23 2.68 -30.67
CA LEU A 75 -4.21 2.29 -29.70
C LEU A 75 -3.71 3.48 -28.86
N ASP A 76 -3.46 4.64 -29.49
CA ASP A 76 -3.07 5.87 -28.78
C ASP A 76 -4.16 6.31 -27.79
N ILE A 77 -5.44 6.23 -28.17
CA ILE A 77 -6.57 6.47 -27.26
C ILE A 77 -6.57 5.42 -26.14
N ALA A 78 -6.42 4.14 -26.46
CA ALA A 78 -6.44 3.05 -25.48
C ALA A 78 -5.35 3.17 -24.41
N GLU A 79 -4.17 3.69 -24.77
CA GLU A 79 -3.05 3.98 -23.86
C GLU A 79 -3.40 5.05 -22.81
N HIS A 80 -4.30 5.99 -23.13
CA HIS A 80 -4.66 7.11 -22.25
C HIS A 80 -6.02 6.97 -21.55
N CYS A 81 -6.86 6.01 -21.97
CA CYS A 81 -8.13 5.73 -21.31
C CYS A 81 -7.94 5.10 -19.94
N ASP A 82 -8.83 5.36 -18.98
CA ASP A 82 -8.93 4.52 -17.79
C ASP A 82 -9.49 3.12 -18.14
N ARG A 83 -9.48 2.18 -17.19
CA ARG A 83 -9.95 0.81 -17.44
C ARG A 83 -11.43 0.75 -17.85
N ALA A 84 -12.27 1.58 -17.25
CA ALA A 84 -13.71 1.62 -17.52
C ALA A 84 -13.96 2.06 -18.98
N THR A 85 -13.35 3.17 -19.39
CA THR A 85 -13.44 3.68 -20.77
C THR A 85 -12.84 2.70 -21.76
N LEU A 86 -11.72 2.05 -21.43
CA LEU A 86 -11.12 1.02 -22.28
C LEU A 86 -12.07 -0.17 -22.47
N SER A 87 -12.77 -0.60 -21.42
CA SER A 87 -13.76 -1.67 -21.51
C SER A 87 -14.94 -1.27 -22.41
N THR A 88 -15.45 -0.05 -22.26
CA THR A 88 -16.51 0.48 -23.12
C THR A 88 -16.06 0.55 -24.58
N LEU A 89 -14.84 1.01 -24.84
CA LEU A 89 -14.26 1.03 -26.18
C LEU A 89 -14.19 -0.37 -26.81
N MET A 90 -13.74 -1.38 -26.04
CA MET A 90 -13.72 -2.78 -26.47
C MET A 90 -15.12 -3.36 -26.74
N GLN A 91 -16.17 -2.82 -26.13
CA GLN A 91 -17.56 -3.27 -26.38
C GLN A 91 -18.16 -2.71 -27.67
N THR A 92 -17.62 -1.61 -28.22
CA THR A 92 -18.19 -0.97 -29.42
C THR A 92 -17.99 -1.78 -30.71
N SER A 93 -16.95 -2.60 -30.80
CA SER A 93 -16.63 -3.38 -32.00
C SER A 93 -15.74 -4.58 -31.69
N LYS A 94 -16.04 -5.73 -32.31
CA LYS A 94 -15.22 -6.94 -32.22
C LYS A 94 -13.79 -6.69 -32.73
N ALA A 95 -13.62 -5.94 -33.82
CA ALA A 95 -12.31 -5.62 -34.37
C ALA A 95 -11.48 -4.74 -33.42
N ILE A 96 -12.13 -3.79 -32.71
CA ILE A 96 -11.47 -2.96 -31.70
C ILE A 96 -11.07 -3.80 -30.50
N LYS A 97 -11.95 -4.71 -30.04
CA LYS A 97 -11.63 -5.66 -28.97
C LYS A 97 -10.41 -6.50 -29.32
N GLU A 98 -10.39 -7.10 -30.50
CA GLU A 98 -9.27 -7.92 -30.99
C GLU A 98 -7.98 -7.11 -31.11
N LEU A 99 -8.05 -5.88 -31.63
CA LEU A 99 -6.90 -4.98 -31.73
C LEU A 99 -6.33 -4.65 -30.33
N ILE A 100 -7.17 -4.26 -29.39
CA ILE A 100 -6.76 -3.88 -28.03
C ILE A 100 -6.23 -5.09 -27.27
N SER A 101 -6.94 -6.23 -27.29
CA SER A 101 -6.50 -7.47 -26.65
C SER A 101 -5.18 -7.97 -27.26
N GLY A 102 -5.02 -7.90 -28.58
CA GLY A 102 -3.77 -8.28 -29.26
C GLY A 102 -2.59 -7.35 -28.95
N LYS A 103 -2.84 -6.15 -28.40
CA LYS A 103 -1.83 -5.15 -28.02
C LYS A 103 -1.81 -4.86 -26.52
N GLU A 104 -2.42 -5.72 -25.70
CA GLU A 104 -2.54 -5.55 -24.25
C GLU A 104 -1.21 -5.22 -23.59
N ARG A 105 -0.16 -6.00 -23.87
CA ARG A 105 1.18 -5.78 -23.30
C ARG A 105 1.73 -4.39 -23.60
N SER A 106 1.56 -3.89 -24.83
CA SER A 106 2.05 -2.56 -25.23
C SER A 106 1.29 -1.46 -24.49
N ILE A 107 -0.05 -1.57 -24.46
CA ILE A 107 -0.93 -0.62 -23.80
C ILE A 107 -0.65 -0.59 -22.29
N ALA A 108 -0.55 -1.76 -21.66
CA ALA A 108 -0.23 -1.88 -20.25
C ALA A 108 1.17 -1.31 -19.94
N MET A 109 2.18 -1.60 -20.77
CA MET A 109 3.52 -1.04 -20.58
C MET A 109 3.52 0.50 -20.70
N ALA A 110 2.77 1.07 -21.65
CA ALA A 110 2.63 2.52 -21.78
C ALA A 110 1.96 3.14 -20.55
N LYS A 111 0.86 2.54 -20.09
CA LYS A 111 0.13 2.99 -18.89
C LYS A 111 0.96 2.88 -17.61
N LEU A 112 1.70 1.78 -17.44
CA LEU A 112 2.50 1.58 -16.23
C LEU A 112 3.54 2.69 -16.03
N LYS A 113 4.04 3.29 -17.10
CA LYS A 113 4.98 4.44 -17.04
C LYS A 113 4.36 5.71 -16.44
N MET A 114 3.03 5.79 -16.36
CA MET A 114 2.35 6.94 -15.77
C MET A 114 2.31 6.87 -14.23
N PHE A 115 2.48 5.69 -13.64
CA PHE A 115 2.55 5.56 -12.18
C PHE A 115 3.92 6.03 -11.67
N PRO A 116 3.99 6.74 -10.52
CA PRO A 116 5.27 7.20 -9.97
C PRO A 116 6.27 6.07 -9.72
N LEU A 117 5.74 4.88 -9.40
CA LEU A 117 6.48 3.68 -9.08
C LEU A 117 5.76 2.47 -9.69
N PRO A 118 6.09 2.07 -10.95
CA PRO A 118 5.49 0.88 -11.58
C PRO A 118 5.82 -0.40 -10.79
N PRO A 119 5.02 -1.47 -10.86
CA PRO A 119 5.35 -2.71 -10.18
C PRO A 119 6.66 -3.30 -10.72
N LEU A 120 7.43 -3.98 -9.85
CA LEU A 120 8.70 -4.61 -10.23
C LEU A 120 8.50 -5.97 -10.91
N GLY A 121 7.32 -6.58 -10.75
CA GLY A 121 6.98 -7.88 -11.31
C GLY A 121 5.48 -8.12 -11.24
N GLU A 122 5.10 -9.33 -10.84
CA GLU A 122 3.71 -9.63 -10.47
C GLU A 122 3.28 -8.81 -9.26
N VAL A 123 1.97 -8.66 -9.07
CA VAL A 123 1.40 -7.86 -7.98
C VAL A 123 0.36 -8.68 -7.22
N LEU A 124 0.16 -8.35 -5.96
CA LEU A 124 -0.94 -8.89 -5.19
C LEU A 124 -2.22 -8.11 -5.46
N SER A 125 -3.28 -8.85 -5.78
CA SER A 125 -4.64 -8.31 -5.75
C SER A 125 -4.94 -7.80 -4.36
N SER A 126 -5.81 -6.82 -4.32
CA SER A 126 -6.30 -6.27 -3.08
C SER A 126 -7.83 -6.30 -3.01
N GLU A 127 -8.49 -7.12 -3.84
CA GLU A 127 -9.95 -7.21 -3.89
C GLU A 127 -10.53 -7.87 -2.63
N ASP A 128 -9.81 -8.83 -2.05
CA ASP A 128 -10.19 -9.60 -0.87
C ASP A 128 -9.02 -9.83 0.10
N GLU A 129 -9.31 -10.48 1.23
CA GLU A 129 -8.31 -10.87 2.23
C GLU A 129 -7.29 -11.92 1.74
N GLY A 130 -7.63 -12.70 0.71
CA GLY A 130 -6.76 -13.72 0.13
C GLY A 130 -5.68 -13.15 -0.78
N ARG A 131 -5.84 -11.90 -1.22
CA ARG A 131 -4.85 -11.12 -1.98
C ARG A 131 -4.22 -11.89 -3.13
N CYS A 132 -5.06 -12.47 -3.98
CA CYS A 132 -4.62 -13.35 -5.06
C CYS A 132 -3.55 -12.71 -5.95
N ARG A 133 -2.56 -13.50 -6.35
CA ARG A 133 -1.50 -13.08 -7.27
C ARG A 133 -2.07 -12.76 -8.66
N ILE A 134 -1.73 -11.59 -9.19
CA ILE A 134 -2.04 -11.19 -10.56
C ILE A 134 -0.85 -11.53 -11.44
N VAL A 135 -1.03 -12.55 -12.27
CA VAL A 135 0.01 -13.07 -13.18
C VAL A 135 0.22 -12.09 -14.34
N GLY A 136 1.49 -11.82 -14.64
CA GLY A 136 1.90 -10.96 -15.75
C GLY A 136 1.89 -9.46 -15.42
N GLN A 137 3.10 -8.91 -15.28
CA GLN A 137 3.34 -7.48 -15.01
C GLN A 137 2.66 -6.54 -16.03
N TYR A 138 2.61 -6.93 -17.31
CA TYR A 138 2.08 -6.10 -18.40
C TYR A 138 0.71 -6.59 -18.86
N SER A 139 -0.23 -6.71 -17.91
CA SER A 139 -1.61 -7.11 -18.17
C SER A 139 -2.60 -6.00 -17.78
N PHE A 140 -3.82 -6.05 -18.32
CA PHE A 140 -4.90 -5.16 -17.92
C PHE A 140 -5.34 -5.40 -16.46
N ALA A 141 -5.16 -6.61 -15.93
CA ALA A 141 -5.40 -6.91 -14.52
C ALA A 141 -4.41 -6.15 -13.61
N THR A 142 -3.13 -6.11 -13.99
CA THR A 142 -2.11 -5.33 -13.26
C THR A 142 -2.42 -3.83 -13.31
N ILE A 143 -2.83 -3.30 -14.47
CA ILE A 143 -3.29 -1.91 -14.57
C ILE A 143 -4.49 -1.65 -13.65
N GLN A 144 -5.48 -2.53 -13.65
CA GLN A 144 -6.68 -2.41 -12.82
C GLN A 144 -6.32 -2.37 -11.33
N GLU A 145 -5.41 -3.24 -10.87
CA GLU A 145 -4.94 -3.23 -9.48
C GLU A 145 -4.19 -1.93 -9.15
N MET A 146 -3.33 -1.44 -10.06
CA MET A 146 -2.63 -0.16 -9.84
C MET A 146 -3.60 1.04 -9.77
N ASP A 147 -4.63 1.08 -10.62
CA ASP A 147 -5.71 2.08 -10.56
C ASP A 147 -6.52 1.97 -9.26
N LEU A 148 -6.71 0.74 -8.75
CA LEU A 148 -7.40 0.51 -7.49
C LEU A 148 -6.57 1.01 -6.29
N ARG A 149 -5.27 0.71 -6.24
CA ARG A 149 -4.33 1.23 -5.23
C ARG A 149 -4.30 2.75 -5.23
N GLU A 150 -4.20 3.37 -6.40
CA GLU A 150 -4.22 4.83 -6.57
C GLU A 150 -5.49 5.46 -5.96
N ARG A 151 -6.67 4.91 -6.29
CA ARG A 151 -7.95 5.38 -5.73
C ARG A 151 -8.00 5.26 -4.21
N ARG A 152 -7.43 4.20 -3.64
CA ARG A 152 -7.37 4.04 -2.17
C ARG A 152 -6.44 5.03 -1.53
N MET A 153 -5.24 5.23 -2.08
CA MET A 153 -4.29 6.21 -1.55
C MET A 153 -4.93 7.60 -1.52
N VAL A 154 -5.61 8.00 -2.60
CA VAL A 154 -6.39 9.25 -2.66
C VAL A 154 -7.49 9.27 -1.59
N SER A 155 -8.29 8.21 -1.47
CA SER A 155 -9.34 8.12 -0.45
C SER A 155 -8.80 8.24 0.99
N ILE A 156 -7.65 7.62 1.28
CA ILE A 156 -6.99 7.68 2.59
C ILE A 156 -6.45 9.10 2.83
N LEU A 157 -5.71 9.67 1.89
CA LEU A 157 -5.01 10.94 2.06
C LEU A 157 -5.95 12.16 2.01
N ASP A 158 -7.05 12.08 1.27
CA ASP A 158 -7.95 13.23 1.10
C ASP A 158 -9.19 13.15 2.01
N ASN A 159 -9.69 11.95 2.31
CA ASN A 159 -11.04 11.80 2.88
C ASN A 159 -11.10 11.00 4.19
N SER A 160 -9.99 10.47 4.71
CA SER A 160 -10.04 9.64 5.93
C SER A 160 -9.90 10.42 7.23
N GLY A 161 -9.16 11.53 7.23
CA GLY A 161 -8.71 12.22 8.46
C GLY A 161 -7.80 11.38 9.37
N PHE A 162 -7.50 10.13 9.00
CA PHE A 162 -6.74 9.18 9.80
C PHE A 162 -5.25 9.56 9.87
N LEU A 163 -4.70 10.01 8.75
CA LEU A 163 -3.35 10.58 8.67
C LEU A 163 -3.34 12.10 8.86
N LEU A 164 -4.47 12.72 9.25
CA LEU A 164 -4.60 14.18 9.45
C LEU A 164 -4.29 15.04 8.23
N THR A 165 -4.27 14.43 7.05
CA THR A 165 -3.99 15.11 5.79
C THR A 165 -5.23 15.79 5.21
N ASP A 166 -6.38 15.72 5.86
CA ASP A 166 -7.63 16.35 5.44
C ASP A 166 -7.64 17.87 5.68
N ASP A 167 -6.88 18.36 6.67
CA ASP A 167 -6.80 19.79 7.00
C ASP A 167 -5.35 20.20 7.35
N ALA A 168 -4.84 21.21 6.65
CA ALA A 168 -3.49 21.73 6.83
C ALA A 168 -3.27 22.31 8.24
N LYS A 169 -4.33 22.85 8.86
CA LYS A 169 -4.26 23.42 10.22
C LYS A 169 -3.97 22.36 11.27
N LYS A 170 -4.50 21.15 11.12
CA LYS A 170 -4.25 20.03 12.05
C LYS A 170 -2.77 19.66 12.11
N LEU A 171 -2.04 19.88 11.03
CA LEU A 171 -0.61 19.61 10.92
C LEU A 171 0.27 20.86 11.14
N GLY A 172 -0.33 22.02 11.37
CA GLY A 172 0.40 23.30 11.44
C GLY A 172 1.11 23.65 10.13
N LEU A 173 0.57 23.21 8.98
CA LEU A 173 1.18 23.38 7.67
C LEU A 173 0.48 24.46 6.83
N PRO A 174 1.22 25.18 5.98
CA PRO A 174 0.63 25.91 4.86
C PRO A 174 -0.05 24.94 3.87
N GLY A 175 -1.12 25.40 3.20
CA GLY A 175 -1.86 24.58 2.23
C GLY A 175 -0.98 24.01 1.10
N TYR A 176 -0.01 24.78 0.59
CA TYR A 176 0.92 24.29 -0.44
C TYR A 176 1.85 23.18 0.08
N SER A 177 2.26 23.25 1.36
CA SER A 177 3.09 22.21 2.00
C SER A 177 2.30 20.93 2.23
N LEU A 178 0.99 21.04 2.55
CA LEU A 178 0.12 19.88 2.66
C LEU A 178 0.02 19.11 1.33
N ILE A 179 -0.10 19.80 0.19
CA ILE A 179 -0.14 19.14 -1.13
C ILE A 179 1.15 18.33 -1.37
N LYS A 180 2.32 18.91 -1.04
CA LYS A 180 3.60 18.22 -1.15
C LYS A 180 3.72 17.06 -0.16
N LEU A 181 3.21 17.22 1.06
CA LEU A 181 3.16 16.15 2.06
C LEU A 181 2.33 14.98 1.56
N LYS A 182 1.12 15.23 1.04
CA LYS A 182 0.27 14.20 0.44
C LYS A 182 0.97 13.47 -0.71
N ALA A 183 1.65 14.20 -1.59
CA ALA A 183 2.41 13.60 -2.69
C ALA A 183 3.55 12.68 -2.17
N GLY A 184 4.26 13.11 -1.14
CA GLY A 184 5.31 12.30 -0.50
C GLY A 184 4.78 11.06 0.23
N LEU A 185 3.70 11.20 1.00
CA LEU A 185 3.04 10.07 1.67
C LEU A 185 2.47 9.07 0.66
N LYS A 186 1.91 9.55 -0.45
CA LYS A 186 1.45 8.72 -1.56
C LYS A 186 2.59 7.93 -2.18
N ARG A 187 3.75 8.57 -2.39
CA ARG A 187 4.96 7.87 -2.84
C ARG A 187 5.40 6.79 -1.84
N ALA A 188 5.38 7.07 -0.54
CA ALA A 188 5.68 6.05 0.48
C ALA A 188 4.70 4.88 0.45
N LEU A 189 3.39 5.14 0.25
CA LEU A 189 2.40 4.07 0.10
C LEU A 189 2.67 3.18 -1.12
N TYR A 190 3.09 3.76 -2.24
CA TYR A 190 3.55 2.96 -3.40
C TYR A 190 4.78 2.09 -3.09
N ILE A 191 5.73 2.61 -2.31
CA ILE A 191 6.91 1.82 -1.90
C ILE A 191 6.48 0.67 -0.98
N ALA A 192 5.58 0.93 -0.02
CA ALA A 192 5.05 -0.10 0.87
C ALA A 192 4.22 -1.16 0.11
N ASP A 193 3.45 -0.76 -0.90
CA ASP A 193 2.77 -1.69 -1.81
C ASP A 193 3.77 -2.59 -2.56
N ARG A 194 4.89 -2.02 -3.03
CA ARG A 194 5.96 -2.81 -3.64
C ARG A 194 6.64 -3.76 -2.66
N PHE A 195 6.80 -3.39 -1.38
CA PHE A 195 7.28 -4.33 -0.36
C PHE A 195 6.35 -5.53 -0.21
N SER A 196 5.04 -5.28 -0.31
CA SER A 196 4.05 -6.33 -0.27
C SER A 196 4.11 -7.23 -1.52
N ASP A 197 4.32 -6.65 -2.70
CA ASP A 197 4.41 -7.40 -3.95
C ASP A 197 5.65 -8.32 -4.01
N LEU A 198 6.64 -8.14 -3.13
CA LEU A 198 7.76 -9.09 -3.04
C LEU A 198 7.32 -10.50 -2.61
N GLU A 199 6.10 -10.66 -2.08
CA GLU A 199 5.48 -11.98 -1.83
C GLU A 199 5.28 -12.78 -3.11
N THR A 200 5.19 -12.12 -4.27
CA THR A 200 5.01 -12.81 -5.56
C THR A 200 6.33 -13.16 -6.23
N GLN A 201 7.48 -12.95 -5.58
CA GLN A 201 8.77 -13.30 -6.17
C GLN A 201 8.93 -14.82 -6.26
N PRO A 202 9.56 -15.35 -7.33
CA PRO A 202 9.68 -16.78 -7.53
C PRO A 202 10.32 -17.52 -6.35
N GLU A 203 11.31 -16.92 -5.67
CA GLU A 203 11.96 -17.53 -4.51
C GLU A 203 11.00 -17.70 -3.33
N VAL A 204 10.12 -16.73 -3.11
CA VAL A 204 9.10 -16.78 -2.04
C VAL A 204 8.02 -17.80 -2.39
N LEU A 205 7.51 -17.74 -3.62
CA LEU A 205 6.46 -18.65 -4.11
C LEU A 205 6.94 -20.11 -4.14
N HIS A 206 8.21 -20.35 -4.47
CA HIS A 206 8.77 -21.70 -4.48
C HIS A 206 8.71 -22.34 -3.10
N ILE A 207 9.11 -21.59 -2.06
CA ILE A 207 9.08 -22.06 -0.68
C ILE A 207 7.64 -22.24 -0.20
N GLN A 208 6.76 -21.27 -0.48
CA GLN A 208 5.34 -21.38 -0.13
C GLN A 208 4.68 -22.60 -0.78
N GLY A 209 4.94 -22.85 -2.07
CA GLY A 209 4.41 -24.03 -2.77
C GLY A 209 4.95 -25.35 -2.21
N GLN A 210 6.19 -25.40 -1.74
CA GLN A 210 6.72 -26.57 -1.02
C GLN A 210 5.99 -26.80 0.30
N THR A 211 5.74 -25.72 1.06
CA THR A 211 4.99 -25.77 2.33
C THR A 211 3.55 -26.25 2.09
N ASP A 212 2.85 -25.66 1.13
CA ASP A 212 1.46 -26.02 0.81
C ASP A 212 1.35 -27.48 0.36
N TRP A 213 2.31 -27.98 -0.41
CA TRP A 213 2.35 -29.37 -0.83
C TRP A 213 2.61 -30.34 0.34
N GLN A 214 3.52 -29.99 1.25
CA GLN A 214 3.78 -30.76 2.47
C GLN A 214 2.53 -30.83 3.35
N LEU A 215 1.83 -29.70 3.53
CA LEU A 215 0.58 -29.63 4.29
C LEU A 215 -0.53 -30.48 3.69
N PHE A 216 -0.73 -30.36 2.38
CA PHE A 216 -1.74 -31.16 1.68
C PHE A 216 -1.48 -32.66 1.80
N SER A 217 -0.20 -33.06 1.79
CA SER A 217 0.22 -34.46 1.92
C SER A 217 -0.03 -35.01 3.33
N LEU A 218 0.17 -34.19 4.38
CA LEU A 218 -0.12 -34.55 5.78
C LEU A 218 -1.62 -34.68 6.06
N GLN A 219 -2.45 -33.80 5.48
CA GLN A 219 -3.90 -33.85 5.64
C GLN A 219 -4.52 -35.05 4.90
N SER A 220 -4.03 -35.35 3.69
CA SER A 220 -4.54 -36.47 2.87
C SER A 220 -4.19 -37.85 3.43
N GLY A 221 -3.19 -37.96 4.32
CA GLY A 221 -2.84 -39.20 5.01
C GLY A 221 -3.75 -39.57 6.19
N SER A 222 -4.58 -38.65 6.67
CA SER A 222 -5.41 -38.82 7.88
C SER A 222 -6.81 -39.38 7.62
N ASP A 223 -7.25 -39.50 6.36
CA ASP A 223 -8.62 -39.91 6.02
C ASP A 223 -8.77 -41.42 5.75
N SER A 224 -7.81 -42.24 6.19
CA SER A 224 -7.93 -43.70 6.09
C SER A 224 -8.91 -44.25 7.15
N ILE A 225 -10.11 -44.53 6.68
CA ILE A 225 -11.29 -45.01 7.40
C ILE A 225 -10.99 -46.28 8.24
N GLY A 226 -11.16 -46.18 9.57
CA GLY A 226 -11.50 -47.34 10.41
C GLY A 226 -10.50 -47.79 11.49
N GLY A 227 -9.48 -46.99 11.84
CA GLY A 227 -8.50 -47.35 12.86
C GLY A 227 -8.77 -46.71 14.22
N VAL A 228 -8.72 -47.54 15.27
CA VAL A 228 -8.69 -47.21 16.70
C VAL A 228 -7.87 -45.93 17.00
N ILE A 229 -8.34 -45.10 17.95
CA ILE A 229 -7.59 -43.95 18.50
C ILE A 229 -6.32 -44.52 19.15
N ASP A 230 -5.25 -44.65 18.38
CA ASP A 230 -3.97 -45.19 18.82
C ASP A 230 -2.90 -44.10 18.77
N GLY A 231 -2.39 -43.75 19.94
CA GLY A 231 -0.98 -43.51 20.23
C GLY A 231 -0.25 -42.26 19.70
N ASN A 232 -0.50 -41.76 18.49
CA ASN A 232 0.48 -40.84 17.85
C ASN A 232 0.04 -39.38 17.79
N ASP A 233 -0.30 -38.80 18.94
CA ASP A 233 -0.35 -37.34 19.10
C ASP A 233 1.02 -36.68 18.84
N LEU A 234 2.11 -37.44 18.97
CA LEU A 234 3.48 -37.01 18.65
C LEU A 234 3.67 -36.66 17.17
N ASP A 235 3.16 -37.48 16.25
CA ASP A 235 3.30 -37.25 14.80
C ASP A 235 2.55 -35.99 14.35
N LYS A 236 1.41 -35.68 15.00
CA LYS A 236 0.64 -34.45 14.73
C LYS A 236 1.37 -33.20 15.25
N ILE A 237 2.05 -33.32 16.40
CA ILE A 237 2.84 -32.22 16.97
C ILE A 237 4.07 -31.95 16.09
N GLU A 238 4.74 -33.00 15.59
CA GLU A 238 5.89 -32.88 14.69
C GLU A 238 5.48 -32.25 13.34
N ALA A 239 4.38 -32.71 12.75
CA ALA A 239 3.81 -32.14 11.53
C ALA A 239 3.44 -30.64 11.68
N PHE A 240 2.90 -30.23 12.83
CA PHE A 240 2.60 -28.83 13.13
C PHE A 240 3.89 -28.00 13.33
N GLY A 241 4.94 -28.60 13.89
CA GLY A 241 6.27 -27.98 13.99
C GLY A 241 6.87 -27.68 12.61
N ASP A 242 6.81 -28.64 11.70
CA ASP A 242 7.30 -28.50 10.32
C ASP A 242 6.54 -27.42 9.54
N GLU A 243 5.21 -27.32 9.72
CA GLU A 243 4.38 -26.26 9.14
C GLU A 243 4.84 -24.86 9.55
N VAL A 244 4.94 -24.65 10.86
CA VAL A 244 5.33 -23.35 11.43
C VAL A 244 6.74 -22.99 10.97
N GLN A 245 7.65 -23.96 10.89
CA GLN A 245 9.02 -23.75 10.43
C GLN A 245 9.08 -23.36 8.95
N ALA A 246 8.30 -24.02 8.09
CA ALA A 246 8.28 -23.74 6.66
C ALA A 246 7.66 -22.36 6.35
N GLN A 247 6.56 -22.00 7.02
CA GLN A 247 5.99 -20.66 6.95
C GLN A 247 6.99 -19.59 7.44
N HIS A 248 7.71 -19.87 8.53
CA HIS A 248 8.76 -18.98 9.03
C HIS A 248 9.90 -18.78 8.02
N PHE A 249 10.26 -19.82 7.28
CA PHE A 249 11.28 -19.73 6.24
C PHE A 249 10.84 -18.85 5.06
N ALA A 250 9.59 -19.01 4.58
CA ALA A 250 9.04 -18.14 3.53
C ALA A 250 9.04 -16.66 3.94
N ILE A 251 8.60 -16.38 5.18
CA ILE A 251 8.64 -15.02 5.76
C ILE A 251 10.07 -14.49 5.82
N THR A 252 11.04 -15.33 6.20
CA THR A 252 12.45 -14.94 6.29
C THR A 252 13.01 -14.54 4.92
N VAL A 253 12.71 -15.30 3.87
CA VAL A 253 13.13 -14.97 2.50
C VAL A 253 12.47 -13.69 2.01
N GLN A 254 11.16 -13.54 2.21
CA GLN A 254 10.45 -12.29 1.87
C GLN A 254 11.07 -11.08 2.58
N ARG A 255 11.37 -11.21 3.88
CA ARG A 255 11.95 -10.12 4.69
C ARG A 255 13.35 -9.76 4.22
N LYS A 256 14.15 -10.75 3.81
CA LYS A 256 15.47 -10.51 3.19
C LYS A 256 15.34 -9.63 1.93
N LEU A 257 14.41 -9.96 1.04
CA LEU A 257 14.15 -9.16 -0.18
C LEU A 257 13.70 -7.74 0.17
N GLN A 258 12.81 -7.59 1.16
CA GLN A 258 12.36 -6.28 1.61
C GLN A 258 13.51 -5.46 2.21
N PHE A 259 14.41 -6.07 2.99
CA PHE A 259 15.59 -5.38 3.52
C PHE A 259 16.56 -4.95 2.43
N GLU A 260 16.79 -5.78 1.43
CA GLU A 260 17.59 -5.43 0.26
C GLU A 260 16.99 -4.25 -0.49
N MET A 261 15.67 -4.25 -0.68
CA MET A 261 14.96 -3.11 -1.26
C MET A 261 15.10 -1.84 -0.40
N ILE A 262 14.94 -1.92 0.93
CA ILE A 262 15.11 -0.79 1.85
C ILE A 262 16.53 -0.20 1.75
N ARG A 263 17.57 -1.05 1.72
CA ARG A 263 18.96 -0.60 1.56
C ARG A 263 19.16 0.17 0.25
N GLY A 264 18.46 -0.22 -0.81
CA GLY A 264 18.50 0.43 -2.11
C GLY A 264 17.67 1.73 -2.23
N LEU A 265 16.86 2.08 -1.23
CA LEU A 265 16.04 3.30 -1.30
C LEU A 265 16.88 4.58 -1.17
N GLU A 266 16.37 5.69 -1.69
CA GLU A 266 16.93 7.01 -1.42
C GLU A 266 16.65 7.46 0.02
N THR A 267 17.48 8.35 0.58
CA THR A 267 17.32 8.81 1.97
C THR A 267 15.99 9.51 2.18
N ILE A 268 15.53 10.26 1.16
CA ILE A 268 14.23 10.93 1.18
C ILE A 268 13.08 9.92 1.24
N ASP A 269 13.19 8.79 0.55
CA ASP A 269 12.15 7.74 0.54
C ASP A 269 12.06 7.01 1.88
N ILE A 270 13.21 6.76 2.54
CA ILE A 270 13.24 6.24 3.92
C ILE A 270 12.58 7.25 4.88
N ALA A 271 12.91 8.54 4.76
CA ALA A 271 12.29 9.59 5.58
C ALA A 271 10.76 9.64 5.37
N TRP A 272 10.28 9.46 4.13
CA TRP A 272 8.85 9.39 3.82
C TRP A 272 8.18 8.15 4.43
N LEU A 273 8.82 6.98 4.38
CA LEU A 273 8.30 5.75 5.00
C LEU A 273 8.22 5.85 6.53
N LEU A 274 9.26 6.41 7.17
CA LEU A 274 9.26 6.67 8.61
C LEU A 274 8.14 7.65 9.00
N THR A 275 7.97 8.71 8.21
CA THR A 275 6.90 9.70 8.39
C THR A 275 5.51 9.09 8.20
N LEU A 276 5.33 8.25 7.19
CA LEU A 276 4.09 7.51 6.95
C LEU A 276 3.77 6.60 8.15
N GLY A 277 4.76 5.85 8.64
CA GLY A 277 4.62 5.00 9.81
C GLY A 277 4.23 5.77 11.07
N GLU A 278 4.86 6.93 11.33
CA GLU A 278 4.50 7.80 12.46
C GLU A 278 3.06 8.33 12.33
N GLY A 279 2.67 8.83 11.15
CA GLY A 279 1.31 9.30 10.90
C GLY A 279 0.27 8.20 11.11
N ALA A 280 0.57 6.98 10.64
CA ALA A 280 -0.27 5.81 10.82
C ALA A 280 -0.40 5.40 12.30
N MET A 281 0.70 5.42 13.07
CA MET A 281 0.66 5.19 14.51
C MET A 281 -0.24 6.21 15.20
N LYS A 282 -0.11 7.50 14.89
CA LYS A 282 -0.94 8.55 15.48
C LYS A 282 -2.41 8.40 15.12
N GLY A 283 -2.72 8.04 13.87
CA GLY A 283 -4.08 7.68 13.47
C GLY A 283 -4.63 6.52 14.30
N CYS A 284 -3.83 5.46 14.45
CA CYS A 284 -4.20 4.24 15.18
C CYS A 284 -4.39 4.50 16.69
N THR A 285 -3.51 5.28 17.32
CA THR A 285 -3.65 5.69 18.73
C THR A 285 -4.96 6.45 18.95
N ARG A 286 -5.31 7.39 18.05
CA ARG A 286 -6.58 8.12 18.14
C ARG A 286 -7.78 7.19 17.96
N TYR A 287 -7.68 6.23 17.04
CA TYR A 287 -8.75 5.25 16.80
C TYR A 287 -9.00 4.38 18.04
N TYR A 288 -7.93 3.97 18.72
CA TYR A 288 -8.00 3.20 19.96
C TYR A 288 -8.10 4.07 21.23
N GLY A 289 -8.43 5.37 21.14
CA GLY A 289 -8.32 6.31 22.27
C GLY A 289 -8.84 5.80 23.61
N ARG A 290 -10.07 5.26 23.64
CA ARG A 290 -10.65 4.68 24.87
C ARG A 290 -9.90 3.45 25.40
N MET A 291 -9.39 2.62 24.48
CA MET A 291 -8.62 1.43 24.84
C MET A 291 -7.22 1.82 25.34
N PHE A 292 -6.62 2.85 24.74
CA PHE A 292 -5.34 3.40 25.16
C PHE A 292 -5.41 3.98 26.58
N GLU A 293 -6.52 4.60 26.96
CA GLU A 293 -6.76 5.07 28.33
C GLU A 293 -6.87 3.93 29.34
N SER A 294 -7.50 2.80 28.97
CA SER A 294 -7.68 1.65 29.86
C SER A 294 -6.49 0.69 29.93
N ASP A 295 -5.77 0.51 28.82
CA ASP A 295 -4.62 -0.39 28.67
C ASP A 295 -3.59 0.24 27.72
N PRO A 296 -2.76 1.17 28.22
CA PRO A 296 -1.75 1.85 27.42
C PRO A 296 -0.72 0.87 26.83
N ALA A 297 -0.30 -0.13 27.61
CA ALA A 297 0.73 -1.08 27.22
C ALA A 297 0.26 -2.02 26.11
N GLY A 298 -0.88 -2.69 26.28
CA GLY A 298 -1.43 -3.58 25.26
C GLY A 298 -1.85 -2.81 24.00
N THR A 299 -2.33 -1.57 24.15
CA THR A 299 -2.64 -0.72 23.00
C THR A 299 -1.38 -0.25 22.27
N HIS A 300 -0.28 0.00 22.97
CA HIS A 300 0.99 0.37 22.35
C HIS A 300 1.45 -0.71 21.36
N TYR A 301 1.42 -1.99 21.74
CA TYR A 301 1.77 -3.10 20.85
C TYR A 301 0.90 -3.16 19.60
N LYS A 302 -0.42 -2.92 19.72
CA LYS A 302 -1.32 -2.85 18.56
C LYS A 302 -0.97 -1.70 17.62
N VAL A 303 -0.55 -0.56 18.16
CA VAL A 303 -0.16 0.62 17.37
C VAL A 303 1.15 0.36 16.62
N VAL A 304 2.14 -0.26 17.28
CA VAL A 304 3.41 -0.65 16.64
C VAL A 304 3.19 -1.74 15.58
N ALA A 305 2.38 -2.77 15.90
CA ALA A 305 2.02 -3.82 14.96
C ALA A 305 1.27 -3.28 13.74
N PHE A 306 0.40 -2.28 13.93
CA PHE A 306 -0.28 -1.61 12.82
C PHE A 306 0.69 -0.88 11.89
N LYS A 307 1.67 -0.16 12.44
CA LYS A 307 2.74 0.48 11.65
C LYS A 307 3.51 -0.57 10.85
N GLU A 308 3.86 -1.67 11.48
CA GLU A 308 4.60 -2.75 10.86
C GLU A 308 3.80 -3.41 9.73
N GLU A 309 2.51 -3.71 9.95
CA GLU A 309 1.63 -4.25 8.90
C GLU A 309 1.39 -3.28 7.75
N LEU A 310 1.29 -1.98 8.02
CA LEU A 310 1.27 -0.98 6.94
C LEU A 310 2.53 -1.07 6.06
N LEU A 311 3.71 -1.21 6.65
CA LEU A 311 4.94 -1.33 5.87
C LEU A 311 5.00 -2.65 5.10
N ARG A 312 4.47 -3.75 5.67
CA ARG A 312 4.49 -5.09 5.07
C ARG A 312 3.47 -5.27 3.95
N LYS A 313 2.26 -4.74 4.14
CA LYS A 313 1.08 -4.99 3.30
C LYS A 313 0.62 -3.75 2.52
N GLY A 314 1.24 -2.59 2.76
CA GLY A 314 1.06 -1.37 1.99
C GLY A 314 -0.28 -0.66 2.22
N SER A 315 -0.74 0.03 1.17
CA SER A 315 -1.99 0.80 1.15
C SER A 315 -3.23 -0.07 1.37
N PHE A 316 -3.15 -1.37 1.02
CA PHE A 316 -4.21 -2.33 1.29
C PHE A 316 -4.52 -2.42 2.78
N MET A 317 -3.50 -2.48 3.64
CA MET A 317 -3.71 -2.63 5.08
C MET A 317 -4.43 -1.44 5.71
N LEU A 318 -4.00 -0.22 5.36
CA LEU A 318 -4.69 1.00 5.78
C LEU A 318 -6.14 1.02 5.30
N TRP A 319 -6.38 0.64 4.05
CA TRP A 319 -7.72 0.64 3.50
C TRP A 319 -8.61 -0.44 4.14
N ALA A 320 -8.11 -1.66 4.31
CA ALA A 320 -8.83 -2.75 4.96
C ALA A 320 -9.19 -2.39 6.41
N PHE A 321 -8.28 -1.72 7.13
CA PHE A 321 -8.53 -1.26 8.48
C PHE A 321 -9.59 -0.13 8.55
N LEU A 322 -9.51 0.86 7.66
CA LEU A 322 -10.35 2.07 7.74
C LEU A 322 -11.70 1.94 7.03
N ARG A 323 -11.76 1.17 5.95
CA ARG A 323 -12.89 1.10 5.03
C ARG A 323 -13.33 -0.35 4.76
N GLY A 324 -12.54 -1.34 5.15
CA GLY A 324 -12.91 -2.74 4.99
C GLY A 324 -14.15 -3.07 5.82
N GLY A 325 -15.10 -3.75 5.20
CA GLY A 325 -16.25 -4.37 5.87
C GLY A 325 -16.07 -5.88 5.97
N GLY A 326 -16.85 -6.53 6.83
CA GLY A 326 -16.92 -8.00 6.89
C GLY A 326 -15.57 -8.68 7.11
N SER A 327 -15.20 -9.55 6.18
CA SER A 327 -13.96 -10.36 6.23
C SER A 327 -12.69 -9.51 6.24
N LEU A 328 -12.64 -8.41 5.49
CA LEU A 328 -11.47 -7.53 5.41
C LEU A 328 -11.15 -6.85 6.74
N ALA A 329 -12.17 -6.41 7.48
CA ALA A 329 -11.98 -5.83 8.81
C ALA A 329 -11.47 -6.89 9.81
N THR A 330 -11.99 -8.12 9.71
CA THR A 330 -11.54 -9.25 10.51
C THR A 330 -10.10 -9.62 10.20
N PHE A 331 -9.75 -9.68 8.91
CA PHE A 331 -8.39 -9.90 8.43
C PHE A 331 -7.43 -8.85 9.00
N ALA A 332 -7.76 -7.56 8.86
CA ALA A 332 -6.88 -6.49 9.35
C ALA A 332 -6.64 -6.60 10.86
N ARG A 333 -7.68 -6.90 11.65
CA ARG A 333 -7.52 -7.08 13.11
C ARG A 333 -6.70 -8.32 13.47
N ALA A 334 -6.93 -9.44 12.76
CA ALA A 334 -6.19 -10.68 12.98
C ALA A 334 -4.70 -10.50 12.64
N SER A 335 -4.41 -9.85 11.51
CA SER A 335 -3.06 -9.52 11.06
C SER A 335 -2.33 -8.60 12.06
N ILE A 336 -2.98 -7.53 12.56
CA ILE A 336 -2.37 -6.67 13.61
C ILE A 336 -2.07 -7.46 14.88
N ARG A 337 -2.98 -8.36 15.29
CA ARG A 337 -2.78 -9.19 16.48
C ARG A 337 -1.58 -10.12 16.31
N GLN A 338 -1.53 -10.86 15.21
CA GLN A 338 -0.42 -11.76 14.89
C GLN A 338 0.92 -11.02 14.86
N THR A 339 0.97 -9.85 14.23
CA THR A 339 2.20 -9.04 14.18
C THR A 339 2.58 -8.48 15.54
N GLY A 340 1.61 -8.20 16.42
CA GLY A 340 1.87 -7.86 17.82
C GLY A 340 2.54 -9.02 18.57
N GLU A 341 2.07 -10.24 18.37
CA GLU A 341 2.66 -11.45 18.95
C GLU A 341 4.09 -11.68 18.42
N GLU A 342 4.33 -11.49 17.11
CA GLU A 342 5.68 -11.56 16.52
C GLU A 342 6.63 -10.51 17.11
N ILE A 343 6.17 -9.28 17.31
CA ILE A 343 7.00 -8.20 17.88
C ILE A 343 7.35 -8.55 19.34
N MET A 344 6.37 -9.00 20.12
CA MET A 344 6.60 -9.41 21.50
C MET A 344 7.58 -10.59 21.57
N GLY A 345 7.42 -11.60 20.70
CA GLY A 345 8.35 -12.72 20.59
C GLY A 345 9.78 -12.28 20.22
N PHE A 346 9.94 -11.28 19.35
CA PHE A 346 11.24 -10.68 19.05
C PHE A 346 11.86 -10.01 20.28
N GLU A 347 11.08 -9.23 21.04
CA GLU A 347 11.55 -8.53 22.25
C GLU A 347 12.07 -9.48 23.33
N ILE A 348 11.47 -10.67 23.45
CA ILE A 348 11.91 -11.72 24.39
C ILE A 348 12.93 -12.70 23.79
N GLY A 349 13.43 -12.44 22.58
CA GLY A 349 14.49 -13.23 21.93
C GLY A 349 14.03 -14.55 21.27
N GLN A 350 12.72 -14.77 21.11
CA GLN A 350 12.17 -15.96 20.44
C GLN A 350 12.17 -15.85 18.91
N HIS A 351 12.21 -14.64 18.37
CA HIS A 351 12.25 -14.40 16.93
C HIS A 351 13.49 -13.61 16.52
N HIS A 352 14.08 -13.95 15.37
CA HIS A 352 15.28 -13.29 14.85
C HIS A 352 14.98 -12.24 13.78
N ASN A 353 13.72 -12.11 13.36
CA ASN A 353 13.35 -11.25 12.25
C ASN A 353 13.01 -9.84 12.74
N CYS A 354 13.92 -8.89 12.50
CA CYS A 354 13.66 -7.48 12.81
C CYS A 354 12.53 -6.93 11.92
N GLY A 355 11.58 -6.19 12.48
CA GLY A 355 10.51 -5.57 11.69
C GLY A 355 11.05 -4.58 10.64
N LEU A 356 10.29 -4.36 9.56
CA LEU A 356 10.61 -3.36 8.53
C LEU A 356 10.79 -1.96 9.13
N SER A 357 9.99 -1.62 10.16
CA SER A 357 10.16 -0.38 10.90
C SER A 357 11.56 -0.25 11.51
N SER A 358 12.06 -1.31 12.16
CA SER A 358 13.40 -1.31 12.77
C SER A 358 14.49 -1.18 11.71
N MET A 359 14.36 -1.90 10.59
CA MET A 359 15.29 -1.82 9.47
C MET A 359 15.35 -0.41 8.85
N LEU A 360 14.20 0.25 8.66
CA LEU A 360 14.15 1.64 8.18
C LEU A 360 14.87 2.61 9.11
N HIS A 361 14.65 2.46 10.43
CA HIS A 361 15.36 3.26 11.43
C HIS A 361 16.87 3.02 11.39
N LYS A 362 17.31 1.75 11.29
CA LYS A 362 18.72 1.38 11.20
C LYS A 362 19.39 2.00 9.96
N GLU A 363 18.76 1.89 8.80
CA GLU A 363 19.29 2.45 7.56
C GLU A 363 19.30 3.98 7.58
N MET A 364 18.26 4.62 8.13
CA MET A 364 18.26 6.07 8.32
C MET A 364 19.38 6.50 9.27
N ARG A 365 19.53 5.83 10.43
CA ARG A 365 20.61 6.07 11.40
C ARG A 365 21.98 6.03 10.72
N GLN A 366 22.27 4.97 9.97
CA GLN A 366 23.54 4.82 9.25
C GLN A 366 23.81 5.96 8.27
N ARG A 367 22.78 6.44 7.56
CA ARG A 367 22.92 7.57 6.62
C ARG A 367 23.16 8.89 7.32
N VAL A 368 22.48 9.12 8.45
CA VAL A 368 22.71 10.31 9.28
C VAL A 368 24.12 10.30 9.85
N LEU A 369 24.59 9.16 10.36
CA LEU A 369 25.96 8.99 10.87
C LEU A 369 27.01 9.28 9.80
N LYS A 370 26.85 8.72 8.59
CA LYS A 370 27.76 9.00 7.46
C LYS A 370 27.81 10.49 7.11
N GLU A 371 26.68 11.17 7.14
CA GLU A 371 26.61 12.61 6.87
C GLU A 371 27.22 13.45 8.00
N LEU A 372 27.06 13.03 9.27
CA LEU A 372 27.72 13.66 10.41
C LEU A 372 29.23 13.48 10.33
N GLN A 373 29.72 12.27 10.09
CA GLN A 373 31.14 11.97 9.89
C GLN A 373 31.76 12.73 8.72
N ARG A 374 30.99 12.98 7.66
CA ARG A 374 31.44 13.81 6.54
C ARG A 374 31.65 15.27 6.93
N LYS A 375 30.85 15.79 7.86
CA LYS A 375 30.94 17.18 8.37
C LYS A 375 31.97 17.32 9.49
N ASP A 376 32.08 16.29 10.32
CA ASP A 376 33.00 16.19 11.43
C ASP A 376 33.63 14.79 11.44
N PRO A 377 34.84 14.62 10.85
CA PRO A 377 35.53 13.34 10.79
C PRO A 377 35.88 12.74 12.17
N LEU A 378 35.83 13.54 13.24
CA LEU A 378 36.07 13.07 14.61
C LEU A 378 34.82 12.50 15.27
N PHE A 379 33.66 12.56 14.60
CA PHE A 379 32.42 11.97 15.12
C PHE A 379 32.50 10.43 15.10
N VAL A 380 32.63 9.83 16.29
CA VAL A 380 32.62 8.37 16.49
C VAL A 380 31.30 7.98 17.15
N ASP A 381 30.49 7.15 16.49
CA ASP A 381 29.26 6.62 17.10
C ASP A 381 29.62 5.64 18.22
N GLY A 382 28.97 5.79 19.38
CA GLY A 382 29.26 5.10 20.62
C GLY A 382 28.73 3.68 20.75
N CYS A 383 28.71 2.91 19.66
CA CYS A 383 28.07 1.59 19.68
C CYS A 383 28.96 0.43 20.19
N ASP A 384 30.20 0.70 20.60
CA ASP A 384 31.04 -0.35 21.17
C ASP A 384 30.70 -0.51 22.66
N ASP A 385 30.07 -1.65 22.99
CA ASP A 385 29.61 -2.05 24.33
C ASP A 385 30.70 -2.05 25.42
N ASN A 386 31.98 -1.80 25.07
CA ASN A 386 33.13 -1.94 25.95
C ASN A 386 33.75 -0.62 26.45
N ASP A 387 33.29 0.55 25.99
CA ASP A 387 33.96 1.82 26.28
C ASP A 387 33.05 2.76 27.10
N GLN A 388 33.29 2.85 28.42
CA GLN A 388 32.50 3.67 29.37
C GLN A 388 32.65 5.18 29.20
N ASN A 389 33.32 5.65 28.15
CA ASN A 389 33.37 7.07 27.82
C ASN A 389 32.09 7.45 27.07
N GLU A 390 31.39 8.48 27.59
CA GLU A 390 30.14 9.07 27.11
C GLU A 390 30.14 9.42 25.60
N LYS A 391 30.08 8.41 24.72
CA LYS A 391 29.88 8.61 23.29
C LYS A 391 28.40 8.82 23.04
N GLU A 392 28.06 9.89 22.34
CA GLU A 392 26.69 10.31 22.07
C GLU A 392 26.02 9.33 21.08
N GLU A 393 25.34 8.30 21.60
CA GLU A 393 24.60 7.37 20.75
C GLU A 393 23.50 8.12 19.99
N LEU A 394 23.40 7.90 18.67
CA LEU A 394 22.34 8.50 17.86
C LEU A 394 20.98 7.87 18.18
N LEU A 395 20.32 8.38 19.22
CA LEU A 395 19.02 7.90 19.69
C LEU A 395 17.95 7.89 18.58
N PRO A 396 16.98 6.95 18.59
CA PRO A 396 15.90 6.88 17.60
C PRO A 396 15.12 8.19 17.41
N ALA A 397 14.97 8.99 18.47
CA ALA A 397 14.33 10.30 18.41
C ALA A 397 15.09 11.29 17.53
N ARG A 398 16.43 11.29 17.59
CA ARG A 398 17.29 12.15 16.75
C ARG A 398 17.25 11.71 15.29
N VAL A 399 17.18 10.40 15.03
CA VAL A 399 16.98 9.84 13.68
C VAL A 399 15.64 10.31 13.08
N MET A 400 14.56 10.27 13.87
CA MET A 400 13.24 10.76 13.44
C MET A 400 13.23 12.27 13.21
N GLN A 401 13.88 13.04 14.11
CA GLN A 401 14.00 14.49 13.95
C GLN A 401 14.70 14.85 12.63
N GLU A 402 15.74 14.10 12.26
CA GLU A 402 16.44 14.30 10.99
C GLU A 402 15.58 13.90 9.78
N ALA A 403 14.81 12.82 9.88
CA ALA A 403 13.80 12.49 8.87
C ALA A 403 12.78 13.62 8.70
N HIS A 404 12.25 14.18 9.79
CA HIS A 404 11.32 15.31 9.73
C HIS A 404 11.96 16.56 9.16
N ARG A 405 13.23 16.83 9.47
CA ARG A 405 13.99 17.96 8.89
C ARG A 405 14.08 17.84 7.37
N ILE A 406 14.44 16.67 6.86
CA ILE A 406 14.51 16.38 5.42
C ILE A 406 13.16 16.60 4.75
N ILE A 407 12.09 16.08 5.36
CA ILE A 407 10.72 16.25 4.84
C ILE A 407 10.27 17.71 4.90
N GLY A 408 10.55 18.41 6.00
CA GLY A 408 10.26 19.83 6.18
C GLY A 408 10.90 20.67 5.07
N MET A 409 12.13 20.38 4.68
CA MET A 409 12.76 20.98 3.50
C MET A 409 12.01 20.65 2.22
N GLN A 410 11.67 19.37 1.99
CA GLN A 410 11.01 18.92 0.78
C GLN A 410 9.62 19.54 0.57
N ILE A 411 8.85 19.71 1.65
CA ILE A 411 7.51 20.32 1.60
C ILE A 411 7.55 21.86 1.70
N GLY A 412 8.73 22.45 1.89
CA GLY A 412 8.90 23.90 2.04
C GLY A 412 8.34 24.46 3.35
N CYS A 413 8.47 23.71 4.44
CA CYS A 413 8.10 24.09 5.80
C CYS A 413 9.20 23.63 6.79
N GLN A 414 10.23 24.45 6.99
CA GLN A 414 11.38 24.13 7.86
C GLN A 414 10.98 23.94 9.34
N GLY A 415 9.88 24.55 9.77
CA GLY A 415 9.35 24.41 11.12
C GLY A 415 8.55 23.13 11.35
N TRP A 416 8.36 22.29 10.33
CA TRP A 416 7.62 21.04 10.49
C TRP A 416 8.45 20.00 11.26
N CYS A 417 7.92 19.51 12.38
CA CYS A 417 8.60 18.59 13.29
C CYS A 417 7.89 17.23 13.38
N GLY A 418 7.27 16.81 12.28
CA GLY A 418 6.53 15.55 12.23
C GLY A 418 5.21 15.54 12.99
N TYR A 419 4.67 14.35 13.21
CA TYR A 419 3.40 14.16 13.89
C TYR A 419 3.51 14.19 15.43
N GLY A 420 4.73 14.06 15.97
CA GLY A 420 5.00 14.02 17.40
C GLY A 420 4.61 15.27 18.19
N ARG A 421 4.64 16.46 17.56
CA ARG A 421 4.37 17.75 18.23
C ARG A 421 2.91 18.19 18.22
N ILE A 422 2.04 17.46 17.54
CA ILE A 422 0.64 17.86 17.43
C ILE A 422 -0.11 17.31 18.66
N VAL A 423 -0.84 18.19 19.34
CA VAL A 423 -1.73 17.83 20.46
C VAL A 423 -3.12 17.56 19.88
N TYR A 424 -3.69 16.39 20.17
CA TYR A 424 -4.88 15.90 19.48
C TYR A 424 -6.11 15.87 20.38
N PRO A 425 -7.28 16.33 19.90
CA PRO A 425 -8.55 15.87 20.42
C PRO A 425 -8.79 14.40 19.99
N PRO A 426 -9.54 13.60 20.78
CA PRO A 426 -9.94 12.24 20.39
C PRO A 426 -10.77 12.24 19.09
N LEU A 427 -10.75 11.12 18.35
CA LEU A 427 -11.64 10.94 17.19
C LEU A 427 -13.09 10.80 17.69
N GLU A 428 -14.00 11.61 17.13
CA GLU A 428 -15.45 11.55 17.40
C GLU A 428 -16.11 10.31 16.80
#